data_AF-A0A853H4W1-F1
#
_entry.id   AF-A0A853H4W1-F1
#
_cell.length_a   1.000
_cell.length_b   1.000
_cell.length_c   1.000
_cell.angle_alpha   90.00
_cell.angle_beta   90.00
_cell.angle_gamma   90.00
#
_symmetry.space_group_name_H-M   'P 1'
#
loop_
_entity.id
_entity.type
_entity.pdbx_description
1 polymer ?
#
loop_
_entity_poly.entity_id
_entity_poly.type
_entity_poly.pdbx_seq_one_letter_code
_entity_poly.pdbx_strand_id
1 'polypeptide(L)'
;MEKIIEQMSADYCICKQVEARQEELDAALSNSALNKVIRESWQAAGMRNEIITHVLEDVEATEIIGALLRELSGVAARWDMADQIDSARDAA
;
A
#
# COMPACT_ATOMS: atom_id res chain seq x y z
N MET A 1 6.68 -30.41 -19.52
CA MET A 1 7.70 -29.45 -19.08
C MET A 1 7.39 -28.07 -19.66
N GLU A 2 7.15 -27.96 -20.97
CA GLU A 2 6.74 -26.71 -21.67
C GLU A 2 5.54 -25.98 -21.04
N LYS A 3 4.41 -26.66 -20.81
CA LYS A 3 3.23 -26.07 -20.13
C LYS A 3 3.51 -25.48 -18.73
N ILE A 4 4.45 -26.06 -17.98
CA ILE A 4 4.82 -25.57 -16.65
C ILE A 4 5.62 -24.26 -16.80
N ILE A 5 6.52 -24.20 -17.79
CA ILE A 5 7.32 -23.01 -18.10
C ILE A 5 6.41 -21.86 -18.55
N GLU A 6 5.40 -22.15 -19.39
CA GLU A 6 4.40 -21.16 -19.81
C GLU A 6 3.59 -20.61 -18.65
N GLN A 7 3.05 -21.49 -17.78
CA GLN A 7 2.29 -21.07 -16.60
C GLN A 7 3.13 -20.22 -15.64
N MET A 8 4.35 -20.66 -15.32
CA MET A 8 5.26 -19.90 -14.45
C MET A 8 5.59 -18.52 -15.03
N SER A 9 5.73 -18.41 -16.36
CA SER A 9 5.99 -17.15 -17.04
C SER A 9 4.79 -16.20 -16.98
N ALA A 10 3.57 -16.74 -17.11
CA ALA A 10 2.34 -15.98 -16.94
C ALA A 10 2.19 -15.47 -15.50
N ASP A 11 2.37 -16.35 -14.51
CA ASP A 11 2.30 -15.99 -13.09
C ASP A 11 3.34 -14.92 -12.72
N TYR A 12 4.57 -15.05 -13.25
CA TYR A 12 5.62 -14.04 -13.05
C TYR A 12 5.25 -12.67 -13.66
N CYS A 13 4.63 -12.66 -14.84
CA CYS A 13 4.18 -11.42 -15.46
C CYS A 13 3.09 -10.74 -14.62
N ILE A 14 2.16 -11.50 -14.06
CA ILE A 14 1.13 -10.99 -13.14
C ILE A 14 1.78 -10.40 -11.88
N CYS A 15 2.74 -11.11 -11.27
CA CYS A 15 3.47 -10.59 -10.11
C CYS A 15 4.14 -9.23 -10.40
N LYS A 16 4.79 -9.10 -11.56
CA LYS A 16 5.40 -7.83 -11.99
C LYS A 16 4.40 -6.69 -12.14
N GLN A 17 3.20 -6.97 -12.66
CA GLN A 17 2.16 -5.96 -12.81
C GLN A 17 1.62 -5.52 -11.46
N VAL A 18 1.43 -6.46 -10.52
CA VAL A 18 1.02 -6.15 -9.14
C VAL A 18 2.10 -5.32 -8.43
N GLU A 19 3.38 -5.66 -8.59
CA GLU A 19 4.51 -4.91 -8.03
C GLU A 19 4.52 -3.47 -8.57
N ALA A 20 4.44 -3.30 -9.89
CA ALA A 20 4.40 -1.97 -10.52
C ALA A 20 3.20 -1.16 -10.02
N ARG A 21 2.03 -1.80 -9.90
CA ARG A 21 0.83 -1.13 -9.41
C ARG A 21 0.95 -0.75 -7.93
N GLN A 22 1.60 -1.58 -7.12
CA GLN A 22 1.89 -1.25 -5.74
C GLN A 22 2.83 -0.04 -5.64
N GLU A 23 3.87 0.05 -6.47
CA GLU A 23 4.77 1.21 -6.49
C GLU A 23 4.04 2.52 -6.83
N GLU A 24 3.09 2.48 -7.77
CA GLU A 24 2.24 3.63 -8.11
C GLU A 24 1.37 4.07 -6.92
N LEU A 25 0.78 3.11 -6.20
CA LEU A 25 -0.05 3.39 -5.03
C LEU A 25 0.78 3.88 -3.84
N ASP A 26 1.97 3.32 -3.64
CA ASP A 26 2.93 3.79 -2.63
C ASP A 26 3.34 5.24 -2.90
N ALA A 27 3.58 5.60 -4.16
CA ALA A 27 3.91 6.97 -4.55
C ALA A 27 2.72 7.95 -4.40
N ALA A 28 1.48 7.46 -4.47
CA ALA A 28 0.28 8.27 -4.29
C ALA A 28 -0.04 8.57 -2.82
N LEU A 29 0.46 7.75 -1.89
CA LEU A 29 0.28 7.93 -0.46
C LEU A 29 1.42 8.77 0.14
N SER A 30 1.10 9.57 1.16
CA SER A 30 2.11 10.33 1.89
C SER A 30 1.98 10.14 3.40
N ASN A 31 3.12 9.98 4.07
CA ASN A 31 3.18 9.93 5.53
C ASN A 31 2.57 11.21 6.15
N SER A 32 2.70 12.36 5.48
CA SER A 32 2.18 13.63 5.99
C SER A 32 0.66 13.66 6.07
N ALA A 33 -0.05 13.04 5.11
CA ALA A 33 -1.50 12.93 5.15
C ALA A 33 -1.97 12.06 6.32
N LEU A 34 -1.33 10.91 6.54
CA LEU A 34 -1.68 10.02 7.65
C LEU A 34 -1.31 10.63 9.01
N ASN A 35 -0.13 11.25 9.12
CA ASN A 35 0.31 11.94 10.33
C ASN A 35 -0.67 13.03 10.77
N LYS A 36 -1.30 13.73 9.81
CA LYS A 36 -2.33 14.72 10.10
C LYS A 36 -3.56 14.06 10.75
N VAL A 37 -4.07 12.96 10.16
CA VAL A 37 -5.24 12.23 10.69
C VAL A 37 -4.96 11.66 12.08
N ILE A 38 -3.79 11.07 12.29
CA ILE A 38 -3.37 10.53 13.59
C ILE A 38 -3.30 11.65 14.63
N ARG A 39 -2.65 12.78 14.29
CA ARG A 39 -2.54 13.95 15.17
C ARG A 39 -3.91 14.47 15.60
N GLU A 40 -4.81 14.69 14.65
CA GLU A 40 -6.16 15.20 14.93
C GLU A 40 -6.93 14.24 15.85
N SER A 41 -6.82 12.93 15.61
CA SER A 41 -7.47 11.90 16.43
C SER A 41 -6.94 11.86 17.86
N TRP A 42 -5.62 11.95 18.05
CA TRP A 42 -5.01 11.95 19.38
C TRP A 42 -5.23 13.26 20.14
N GLN A 43 -5.27 14.39 19.45
CA GLN A 43 -5.68 15.67 20.03
C GLN A 43 -7.12 15.60 20.56
N ALA A 44 -8.04 15.05 19.77
CA ALA A 44 -9.44 14.85 20.18
C ALA A 44 -9.56 13.91 21.39
N ALA A 45 -8.62 12.96 21.55
CA ALA A 45 -8.53 12.08 22.71
C ALA A 45 -7.86 12.73 23.95
N GLY A 46 -7.44 14.00 23.87
CA GLY A 46 -6.83 14.75 24.97
C GLY A 46 -5.33 14.54 25.16
N MET A 47 -4.64 13.94 24.20
CA MET A 47 -3.18 13.78 24.24
C MET A 47 -2.48 15.13 24.03
N ARG A 48 -1.42 15.39 24.80
CA ARG A 48 -0.66 16.65 24.72
C ARG A 48 0.10 16.76 23.39
N ASN A 49 0.10 17.95 22.80
CA ASN A 49 0.72 18.23 21.50
C ASN A 49 2.21 17.87 21.46
N GLU A 50 2.96 18.13 22.53
CA GLU A 50 4.38 17.79 22.59
C GLU A 50 4.62 16.28 22.48
N ILE A 51 3.77 15.45 23.08
CA ILE A 51 3.91 14.00 23.00
C ILE A 51 3.52 13.51 21.60
N ILE A 52 2.46 14.06 21.01
CA ILE A 52 2.05 13.70 19.65
C ILE A 52 3.16 14.02 18.64
N THR A 53 3.76 15.21 18.74
CA THR A 53 4.87 15.59 17.87
C THR A 53 6.07 14.68 18.07
N HIS A 54 6.44 14.38 19.32
CA HIS A 54 7.55 13.47 19.59
C HIS A 54 7.32 12.08 18.99
N VAL A 55 6.12 11.52 19.13
CA VAL A 55 5.77 10.21 18.54
C VAL A 55 5.77 10.26 17.01
N LEU A 56 5.23 11.31 16.39
CA LEU A 56 5.16 11.38 14.91
C LEU A 56 6.50 11.72 14.24
N GLU A 57 7.48 12.22 15.00
CA GLU A 57 8.86 12.45 14.56
C GLU A 57 9.81 11.31 14.94
N ASP A 58 9.32 10.35 15.73
CA ASP A 58 10.09 9.18 16.12
C ASP A 58 10.35 8.26 14.92
N VAL A 59 11.54 7.67 14.89
CA VAL A 59 12.00 6.82 13.78
C VAL A 59 11.19 5.52 13.73
N GLU A 60 10.96 4.88 14.89
CA GLU A 60 10.19 3.63 14.96
C GLU A 60 8.75 3.88 14.49
N ALA A 61 8.13 4.97 14.94
CA ALA A 61 6.80 5.35 14.48
C ALA A 61 6.73 5.63 12.96
N THR A 62 7.74 6.32 12.41
CA THR A 62 7.83 6.59 10.98
C THR A 62 7.97 5.32 10.16
N GLU A 63 8.78 4.36 10.62
CA GLU A 63 8.95 3.05 9.99
C GLU A 63 7.66 2.22 10.04
N ILE A 64 6.96 2.21 11.17
CA ILE A 64 5.66 1.54 11.32
C ILE A 64 4.62 2.11 10.34
N ILE A 65 4.54 3.44 10.25
CA ILE A 65 3.62 4.12 9.31
C ILE A 65 3.98 3.79 7.86
N GLY A 66 5.27 3.82 7.52
CA GLY A 66 5.75 3.44 6.19
C GLY A 66 5.38 1.99 5.83
N ALA A 67 5.56 1.05 6.78
CA ALA A 67 5.18 -0.34 6.60
C ALA A 67 3.67 -0.52 6.39
N LEU A 68 2.85 0.16 7.21
CA LEU A 68 1.39 0.14 7.09
C LEU A 68 0.93 0.59 5.69
N LEU A 69 1.45 1.73 5.21
CA LEU A 69 1.07 2.26 3.90
C LEU A 69 1.49 1.29 2.78
N ARG A 70 2.70 0.75 2.84
CA ARG A 70 3.20 -0.21 1.86
C ARG A 70 2.36 -1.49 1.82
N GLU A 71 2.02 -2.04 2.98
CA GLU A 71 1.17 -3.24 3.07
C GLU A 71 -0.23 -2.96 2.52
N LEU A 72 -0.81 -1.80 2.83
CA LEU A 72 -2.10 -1.38 2.31
C LEU A 72 -2.10 -1.23 0.79
N SER A 73 -1.09 -0.57 0.22
CA SER A 73 -0.91 -0.46 -1.23
C SER A 73 -0.79 -1.83 -1.89
N GLY A 74 -0.06 -2.78 -1.27
CA GLY A 74 0.08 -4.13 -1.79
C GLY A 74 -1.26 -4.89 -1.81
N VAL A 75 -2.10 -4.72 -0.78
CA VAL A 75 -3.47 -5.27 -0.77
C VAL A 75 -4.29 -4.64 -1.89
N ALA A 76 -4.30 -3.32 -2.00
CA ALA A 76 -5.06 -2.60 -2.99
C ALA A 76 -4.64 -2.95 -4.43
N ALA A 77 -3.34 -3.03 -4.70
CA ALA A 77 -2.78 -3.42 -6.00
C ALA A 77 -3.25 -4.80 -6.44
N ARG A 78 -3.30 -5.78 -5.53
CA ARG A 78 -3.80 -7.13 -5.86
C ARG A 78 -5.28 -7.12 -6.26
N TRP A 79 -6.11 -6.36 -5.54
CA TRP A 79 -7.53 -6.27 -5.84
C TRP A 79 -7.81 -5.50 -7.13
N ASP A 80 -7.12 -4.37 -7.34
CA ASP A 80 -7.24 -3.56 -8.57
C ASP A 80 -6.81 -4.35 -9.81
N MET A 81 -5.69 -5.08 -9.72
CA MET A 81 -5.24 -5.94 -10.82
C MET A 81 -6.20 -7.11 -11.09
N ALA A 82 -6.77 -7.72 -10.05
CA ALA A 82 -7.75 -8.79 -10.22
C ALA A 82 -9.00 -8.26 -10.95
N ASP A 83 -9.52 -7.10 -10.56
CA ASP A 83 -10.66 -6.45 -11.20
C ASP A 83 -10.39 -6.10 -12.67
N GLN A 84 -9.18 -5.61 -12.98
CA GLN A 84 -8.76 -5.31 -14.35
C GLN A 84 -8.70 -6.58 -15.23
N ILE A 85 -8.19 -7.69 -14.69
CA ILE A 85 -8.13 -8.97 -15.42
C ILE A 85 -9.54 -9.50 -15.68
N ASP A 86 -10.41 -9.48 -14.67
CA ASP A 86 -11.79 -9.95 -14.82
C ASP A 86 -12.59 -9.07 -15.80
N SER A 87 -12.46 -7.75 -15.71
CA SER A 87 -13.07 -6.81 -16.65
C SER A 87 -12.60 -7.02 -18.09
N ALA A 88 -11.32 -7.32 -18.30
CA ALA A 88 -10.77 -7.61 -19.63
C ALA A 88 -11.29 -8.93 -20.20
N ARG A 89 -11.61 -9.91 -19.35
CA ARG A 89 -12.21 -11.19 -19.76
C ARG A 89 -13.68 -11.05 -20.15
N ASP A 90 -14.43 -10.20 -19.46
CA ASP A 90 -15.84 -9.95 -19.76
C ASP A 90 -16.03 -9.13 -21.06
N ALA A 91 -15.01 -8.37 -21.46
CA ALA A 91 -15.02 -7.54 -22.67
C ALA A 91 -14.58 -8.27 -23.96
N ALA A 92 -14.12 -9.52 -23.87
CA ALA A 92 -13.60 -10.33 -24.98
C ALA A 92 -14.59 -11.41 -25.44
#